data_AF-A0AB39UJV9-F1
#
_entry.id   AF-A0AB39UJV9-F1
#
_cell.length_a   1.000
_cell.length_b   1.000
_cell.length_c   1.000
_cell.angle_alpha   90.00
_cell.angle_beta   90.00
_cell.angle_gamma   90.00
#
_symmetry.space_group_name_H-M   'P 1'
#
loop_
_entity.id
_entity.type
_entity.pdbx_description
1 polymer ?
#
loop_
_entity_poly.entity_id
_entity_poly.type
_entity_poly.pdbx_seq_one_letter_code
_entity_poly.pdbx_strand_id
1 'polypeptide(L)'
;MSALSHIVTFPEALGTGIVIAFDKPAAQGFQAMTTSLIEGYERELSRFRDDSTVSAMAHARHGGSFEFSSGLAPLFDIYDALYRSTSGAIDPLIGADLVRLGYGPDLSFEMQADAFERNGAVNGRACWPDAVERDGATLRTHRAVQLDFGAVGNGFLVDMISQRIDSLDDAASESTASRTPGPTLGSTSKSESEYVIDAGGDLRIHTSQPQSIALEDPSDTSKAIGTASLCDASLCASAPSRRHWFVKDPRPSQIQETAQDGRQPQGHGGMAHESQLILMHHLLNAIDGTPVRDIAASWVCLATASARLHGIDHPTAWADGISTALFVTDPGILASNLSQNVTFDCAVLDSHRQAGMSAHFPGRFFTHE
;
A
#
# COMPACT_ATOMS: atom_id res chain seq x y z
N MET A 1 9.52 -28.82 -15.00
CA MET A 1 9.50 -27.44 -14.48
C MET A 1 9.21 -26.55 -15.65
N SER A 2 8.08 -25.84 -15.64
CA SER A 2 7.98 -24.68 -16.51
C SER A 2 8.56 -23.50 -15.73
N ALA A 3 9.57 -22.84 -16.29
CA ALA A 3 10.10 -21.63 -15.70
C ALA A 3 9.08 -20.50 -15.94
N LEU A 4 8.99 -19.53 -15.02
CA LEU A 4 8.20 -18.30 -15.25
C LEU A 4 8.93 -17.40 -16.25
N SER A 5 8.98 -17.80 -17.52
CA SER A 5 9.77 -17.15 -18.57
C SER A 5 8.98 -16.16 -19.43
N HIS A 6 7.67 -16.08 -19.25
CA HIS A 6 6.80 -15.20 -20.03
C HIS A 6 6.44 -13.96 -19.21
N ILE A 7 7.04 -12.83 -19.53
CA ILE A 7 6.89 -11.59 -18.75
C ILE A 7 5.97 -10.62 -19.48
N VAL A 8 5.01 -10.06 -18.75
CA VAL A 8 4.15 -8.93 -19.16
C VAL A 8 4.38 -7.79 -18.16
N THR A 9 4.53 -6.56 -18.64
CA THR A 9 4.82 -5.40 -17.78
C THR A 9 3.89 -4.24 -18.06
N PHE A 10 3.55 -3.49 -17.00
CA PHE A 10 2.81 -2.23 -17.05
C PHE A 10 3.63 -1.17 -16.29
N PRO A 11 4.64 -0.55 -16.93
CA PRO A 11 5.65 0.25 -16.23
C PRO A 11 5.11 1.54 -15.61
N GLU A 12 4.00 2.08 -16.13
CA GLU A 12 3.42 3.35 -15.65
C GLU A 12 2.32 3.15 -14.60
N ALA A 13 1.93 1.91 -14.31
CA ALA A 13 0.83 1.62 -13.39
C ALA A 13 1.21 1.92 -11.93
N LEU A 14 0.28 2.52 -11.17
CA LEU A 14 0.35 2.75 -9.71
C LEU A 14 1.57 3.58 -9.24
N GLY A 15 2.25 4.27 -10.16
CA GLY A 15 3.48 4.99 -9.86
C GLY A 15 4.66 4.10 -9.43
N THR A 16 4.56 2.77 -9.59
CA THR A 16 5.63 1.80 -9.26
C THR A 16 5.90 0.79 -10.37
N GLY A 17 4.94 0.63 -11.30
CA GLY A 17 4.96 -0.40 -12.33
C GLY A 17 4.50 -1.76 -11.82
N ILE A 18 3.97 -2.57 -12.74
CA ILE A 18 3.56 -3.96 -12.45
C ILE A 18 4.34 -4.90 -13.37
N VAL A 19 4.87 -5.99 -12.81
CA VAL A 19 5.51 -7.08 -13.55
C VAL A 19 4.72 -8.36 -13.28
N ILE A 20 4.39 -9.09 -14.35
CA ILE A 20 3.69 -10.37 -14.25
C ILE A 20 4.50 -11.42 -15.01
N ALA A 21 4.95 -12.45 -14.31
CA ALA A 21 5.69 -13.57 -14.88
C ALA A 21 4.80 -14.81 -14.90
N PHE A 22 4.66 -15.43 -16.08
CA PHE A 22 3.86 -16.63 -16.32
C PHE A 22 4.74 -17.81 -16.74
N ASP A 23 4.26 -19.01 -16.46
CA ASP A 23 4.85 -20.27 -16.90
C ASP A 23 4.63 -20.59 -18.38
N LYS A 24 3.61 -19.98 -18.99
CA LYS A 24 3.27 -20.07 -20.41
C LYS A 24 2.86 -18.69 -20.94
N PRO A 25 2.79 -18.46 -22.27
CA PRO A 25 2.34 -17.18 -22.80
C PRO A 25 0.97 -16.79 -22.24
N ALA A 26 0.82 -15.53 -21.82
CA ALA A 26 -0.45 -15.01 -21.33
C ALA A 26 -1.56 -15.17 -22.37
N ALA A 27 -2.79 -15.42 -21.91
CA ALA A 27 -3.95 -15.62 -22.77
C ALA A 27 -4.17 -14.42 -23.71
N GLN A 28 -4.73 -14.69 -24.90
CA GLN A 28 -5.00 -13.65 -25.88
C GLN A 28 -5.93 -12.58 -25.29
N GLY A 29 -5.54 -11.31 -25.43
CA GLY A 29 -6.30 -10.17 -24.91
C GLY A 29 -6.01 -9.81 -23.45
N PHE A 30 -5.25 -10.63 -22.71
CA PHE A 30 -4.86 -10.35 -21.31
C PHE A 30 -4.27 -8.94 -21.16
N GLN A 31 -3.28 -8.59 -21.99
CA GLN A 31 -2.61 -7.28 -21.89
C GLN A 31 -3.59 -6.11 -22.05
N ALA A 32 -4.44 -6.13 -23.08
CA ALA A 32 -5.40 -5.04 -23.33
C ALA A 32 -6.48 -4.93 -22.24
N MET A 33 -6.94 -6.07 -21.72
CA MET A 33 -7.91 -6.11 -20.63
C MET A 33 -7.30 -5.61 -19.32
N THR A 34 -6.10 -6.03 -18.98
CA THR A 34 -5.38 -5.55 -17.78
C THR A 34 -5.04 -4.07 -17.89
N THR A 35 -4.64 -3.57 -19.06
CA THR A 35 -4.48 -2.11 -19.28
C THR A 35 -5.78 -1.35 -19.02
N SER A 36 -6.93 -1.85 -19.50
CA SER A 36 -8.23 -1.20 -19.26
C SER A 36 -8.64 -1.26 -17.79
N LEU A 37 -8.33 -2.34 -17.09
CA LEU A 37 -8.54 -2.47 -15.65
C LEU A 37 -7.72 -1.43 -14.88
N ILE A 38 -6.42 -1.32 -15.17
CA ILE A 38 -5.52 -0.35 -14.52
C ILE A 38 -6.02 1.08 -14.74
N GLU A 39 -6.33 1.47 -15.98
CA GLU A 39 -6.81 2.83 -16.27
C GLU A 39 -8.15 3.14 -15.57
N GLY A 40 -9.07 2.17 -15.53
CA GLY A 40 -10.33 2.32 -14.79
C GLY A 40 -10.10 2.50 -13.30
N TYR A 41 -9.23 1.67 -12.71
CA TYR A 41 -8.87 1.69 -11.30
C TYR A 41 -8.23 3.02 -10.88
N GLU A 42 -7.28 3.52 -11.68
CA GLU A 42 -6.61 4.80 -11.40
C GLU A 42 -7.54 6.00 -11.57
N ARG A 43 -8.45 5.97 -12.56
CA ARG A 43 -9.48 7.00 -12.71
C ARG A 43 -10.49 7.01 -11.55
N GLU A 44 -10.58 5.94 -10.77
CA GLU A 44 -11.43 5.95 -9.57
C GLU A 44 -10.64 6.39 -8.33
N LEU A 45 -9.44 5.85 -8.12
CA LEU A 45 -8.77 5.89 -6.82
C LEU A 45 -7.51 6.78 -6.76
N SER A 46 -6.96 7.21 -7.90
CA SER A 46 -5.70 7.96 -7.90
C SER A 46 -5.91 9.41 -7.48
N ARG A 47 -5.31 9.81 -6.36
CA ARG A 47 -5.24 11.23 -5.97
C ARG A 47 -4.29 12.07 -6.83
N PHE A 48 -3.48 11.43 -7.68
CA PHE A 48 -2.50 12.13 -8.53
C PHE A 48 -3.09 12.51 -9.90
N ARG A 49 -4.32 12.06 -10.19
CA ARG A 49 -5.02 12.36 -11.43
C ARG A 49 -6.12 13.37 -11.19
N ASP A 50 -6.15 14.43 -11.97
CA ASP A 50 -7.19 15.46 -11.86
C ASP A 50 -8.59 14.95 -12.27
N ASP A 51 -8.63 13.94 -13.14
CA ASP A 51 -9.87 13.36 -13.68
C ASP A 51 -10.43 12.20 -12.85
N SER A 52 -9.90 11.97 -11.64
CA SER A 52 -10.33 10.84 -10.82
C SER A 52 -11.54 11.13 -9.91
N THR A 53 -12.26 10.08 -9.52
CA THR A 53 -13.34 10.19 -8.52
C THR A 53 -12.81 10.73 -7.18
N VAL A 54 -11.65 10.24 -6.72
CA VAL A 54 -10.99 10.76 -5.51
C VAL A 54 -10.65 12.25 -5.64
N SER A 55 -10.18 12.72 -6.79
CA SER A 55 -9.93 14.14 -7.02
C SER A 55 -11.22 14.95 -7.08
N ALA A 56 -12.30 14.40 -7.65
CA ALA A 56 -13.60 15.05 -7.60
C ALA A 56 -14.09 15.25 -6.14
N MET A 57 -13.87 14.25 -5.27
CA MET A 57 -14.18 14.35 -3.83
C MET A 57 -13.35 15.44 -3.12
N ALA A 58 -12.07 15.57 -3.47
CA ALA A 58 -11.19 16.60 -2.92
C ALA A 58 -11.62 18.02 -3.31
N HIS A 59 -12.24 18.20 -4.48
CA HIS A 59 -12.71 19.51 -4.95
C HIS A 59 -14.17 19.84 -4.58
N ALA A 60 -14.93 18.86 -4.11
CA ALA A 60 -16.35 19.01 -3.77
C ALA A 60 -16.57 19.75 -2.45
N ARG A 61 -16.49 21.09 -2.47
CA ARG A 61 -16.61 21.94 -1.27
C ARG A 61 -17.83 21.67 -0.38
N HIS A 62 -18.96 21.31 -0.99
CA HIS A 62 -20.22 20.99 -0.29
C HIS A 62 -20.47 19.48 -0.14
N GLY A 63 -19.45 18.65 -0.40
CA GLY A 63 -19.58 17.22 -0.46
C GLY A 63 -20.40 16.74 -1.66
N GLY A 64 -20.88 15.50 -1.60
CA GLY A 64 -21.61 14.87 -2.69
C GLY A 64 -21.79 13.38 -2.48
N SER A 65 -22.36 12.72 -3.50
CA SER A 65 -22.45 11.26 -3.60
C SER A 65 -21.57 10.83 -4.77
N PHE A 66 -20.62 9.94 -4.51
CA PHE A 66 -19.61 9.52 -5.45
C PHE A 66 -19.70 8.00 -5.62
N GLU A 67 -20.06 7.57 -6.82
CA GLU A 67 -20.25 6.17 -7.15
C GLU A 67 -18.93 5.59 -7.69
N PHE A 68 -18.45 4.53 -7.04
CA PHE A 68 -17.32 3.74 -7.51
C PHE A 68 -17.83 2.43 -8.10
N SER A 69 -17.02 1.80 -8.94
CA SER A 69 -17.28 0.46 -9.44
C SER A 69 -17.55 -0.51 -8.28
N SER A 70 -18.60 -1.33 -8.40
CA SER A 70 -19.05 -2.23 -7.33
C SER A 70 -17.95 -3.17 -6.81
N GLY A 71 -17.00 -3.52 -7.67
CA GLY A 71 -15.81 -4.31 -7.31
C GLY A 71 -14.88 -3.64 -6.29
N LEU A 72 -15.05 -2.35 -5.98
CA LEU A 72 -14.25 -1.62 -4.99
C LEU A 72 -14.84 -1.62 -3.58
N ALA A 73 -16.07 -2.13 -3.37
CA ALA A 73 -16.63 -2.21 -2.03
C ALA A 73 -15.72 -2.96 -1.02
N PRO A 74 -15.08 -4.10 -1.39
CA PRO A 74 -14.18 -4.80 -0.47
C PRO A 74 -12.94 -3.99 -0.07
N LEU A 75 -12.42 -3.10 -0.94
CA LEU A 75 -11.31 -2.20 -0.59
C LEU A 75 -11.69 -1.33 0.61
N PHE A 76 -12.90 -0.76 0.59
CA PHE A 76 -13.40 0.08 1.66
C PHE A 76 -13.65 -0.72 2.95
N ASP A 77 -14.08 -1.98 2.83
CA ASP A 77 -14.27 -2.88 3.98
C ASP A 77 -12.93 -3.23 4.67
N ILE A 78 -11.85 -3.37 3.90
CA ILE A 78 -10.49 -3.53 4.43
C ILE A 78 -10.07 -2.27 5.20
N TYR A 79 -10.27 -1.07 4.63
CA TYR A 79 -9.96 0.18 5.34
C TYR A 79 -10.77 0.35 6.62
N ASP A 80 -12.04 -0.02 6.61
CA ASP A 80 -12.90 -0.07 7.79
C ASP A 80 -12.31 -0.96 8.90
N ALA A 81 -11.81 -2.14 8.55
CA ALA A 81 -11.20 -3.06 9.49
C ALA A 81 -9.82 -2.59 9.99
N LEU A 82 -8.98 -2.06 9.10
CA LEU A 82 -7.67 -1.51 9.46
C LEU A 82 -7.82 -0.27 10.34
N TYR A 83 -8.74 0.63 10.03
CA TYR A 83 -9.03 1.80 10.86
C TYR A 83 -9.44 1.37 12.28
N ARG A 84 -10.39 0.43 12.42
CA ARG A 84 -10.82 -0.05 13.74
C ARG A 84 -9.71 -0.79 14.48
N SER A 85 -8.97 -1.67 13.81
CA SER A 85 -7.92 -2.50 14.44
C SER A 85 -6.68 -1.70 14.87
N THR A 86 -6.44 -0.55 14.24
CA THR A 86 -5.32 0.36 14.56
C THR A 86 -5.76 1.59 15.35
N SER A 87 -7.02 1.64 15.82
CA SER A 87 -7.59 2.80 16.51
C SER A 87 -7.43 4.12 15.73
N GLY A 88 -7.57 4.05 14.41
CA GLY A 88 -7.51 5.19 13.50
C GLY A 88 -6.10 5.58 13.04
N ALA A 89 -5.06 4.80 13.36
CA ALA A 89 -3.71 5.08 12.89
C ALA A 89 -3.52 4.76 11.39
N ILE A 90 -4.33 3.86 10.83
CA ILE A 90 -4.55 3.71 9.40
C ILE A 90 -5.90 4.32 9.04
N ASP A 91 -5.88 5.36 8.20
CA ASP A 91 -7.05 6.14 7.82
C ASP A 91 -6.90 6.62 6.36
N PRO A 92 -7.81 6.29 5.43
CA PRO A 92 -7.69 6.73 4.05
C PRO A 92 -7.83 8.25 3.88
N LEU A 93 -8.26 9.02 4.89
CA LEU A 93 -8.21 10.50 4.83
C LEU A 93 -6.81 11.08 5.11
N ILE A 94 -5.81 10.23 5.32
CA ILE A 94 -4.39 10.63 5.44
C ILE A 94 -3.89 11.43 4.23
N GLY A 95 -4.58 11.33 3.08
CA GLY A 95 -4.28 12.13 1.88
C GLY A 95 -4.16 13.63 2.16
N ALA A 96 -4.95 14.18 3.09
CA ALA A 96 -4.86 15.59 3.46
C ALA A 96 -3.49 15.93 4.09
N ASP A 97 -2.98 15.05 4.94
CA ASP A 97 -1.69 15.23 5.63
C ASP A 97 -0.52 15.05 4.67
N LEU A 98 -0.60 14.07 3.77
CA LEU A 98 0.39 13.86 2.72
C LEU A 98 0.53 15.09 1.82
N VAL A 99 -0.59 15.68 1.40
CA VAL A 99 -0.59 16.93 0.61
C VAL A 99 0.06 18.07 1.39
N ARG A 100 -0.25 18.24 2.69
CA ARG A 100 0.37 19.31 3.51
C ARG A 100 1.87 19.10 3.69
N LEU A 101 2.34 17.86 3.76
CA LEU A 101 3.77 17.53 3.83
C LEU A 101 4.50 17.63 2.47
N GLY A 102 3.81 18.10 1.42
CA GLY A 102 4.39 18.31 0.10
C GLY A 102 4.31 17.11 -0.84
N TYR A 103 3.67 16.02 -0.41
CA TYR A 103 3.43 14.86 -1.28
C TYR A 103 2.06 14.96 -1.95
N GLY A 104 1.83 16.04 -2.70
CA GLY A 104 0.59 16.32 -3.42
C GLY A 104 0.54 15.77 -4.85
N PRO A 105 -0.58 15.98 -5.58
CA PRO A 105 -0.73 15.59 -6.99
C PRO A 105 0.31 16.23 -7.91
N ASP A 106 0.73 17.45 -7.57
CA ASP A 106 1.74 18.25 -8.26
C ASP A 106 3.18 17.78 -7.98
N LEU A 107 3.37 16.88 -7.01
CA LEU A 107 4.68 16.41 -6.54
C LEU A 107 5.66 17.57 -6.30
N SER A 108 5.16 18.70 -5.77
CA SER A 108 5.98 19.89 -5.51
C SER A 108 7.05 19.64 -4.43
N PHE A 109 6.80 18.70 -3.52
CA PHE A 109 7.63 18.45 -2.34
C PHE A 109 7.84 19.71 -1.49
N GLU A 110 6.89 20.64 -1.57
CA GLU A 110 6.84 21.85 -0.78
C GLU A 110 5.87 21.66 0.38
N MET A 111 6.40 21.67 1.60
CA MET A 111 5.58 21.55 2.80
C MET A 111 4.84 22.85 3.08
N GLN A 112 3.55 22.75 3.42
CA GLN A 112 2.74 23.88 3.86
C GLN A 112 3.23 24.39 5.22
N ALA A 113 3.17 25.69 5.43
CA ALA A 113 3.73 26.34 6.62
C ALA A 113 3.08 25.87 7.93
N ASP A 114 1.81 25.46 7.88
CA ASP A 114 1.03 25.00 9.02
C ASP A 114 0.85 23.46 9.06
N ALA A 115 1.70 22.71 8.34
CA ALA A 115 1.57 21.26 8.21
C ALA A 115 1.63 20.55 9.57
N PHE A 116 2.59 20.90 10.43
CA PHE A 116 2.73 20.24 11.74
C PHE A 116 1.60 20.60 12.72
N GLU A 117 0.99 21.77 12.59
CA GLU A 117 -0.11 22.22 13.45
C GLU A 117 -1.47 21.65 13.05
N ARG A 118 -1.63 21.24 11.78
CA ARG A 118 -2.93 20.78 11.24
C ARG A 118 -2.99 19.31 10.87
N ASN A 119 -1.84 18.64 10.77
CA ASN A 119 -1.80 17.23 10.40
C ASN A 119 -2.29 16.32 11.53
N GLY A 120 -2.91 15.21 11.16
CA GLY A 120 -3.38 14.21 12.11
C GLY A 120 -4.78 14.46 12.64
N ALA A 121 -5.45 13.38 13.01
CA ALA A 121 -6.78 13.40 13.62
C ALA A 121 -6.83 14.27 14.88
N VAL A 122 -5.79 14.24 15.71
CA VAL A 122 -5.71 15.02 16.96
C VAL A 122 -5.69 16.52 16.73
N ASN A 123 -5.31 16.97 15.54
CA ASN A 123 -5.28 18.38 15.14
C ASN A 123 -6.48 18.77 14.26
N GLY A 124 -7.53 17.94 14.24
CA GLY A 124 -8.80 18.25 13.58
C GLY A 124 -8.88 17.85 12.12
N ARG A 125 -7.95 17.02 11.61
CA ARG A 125 -8.17 16.33 10.33
C ARG A 125 -9.43 15.45 10.46
N ALA A 126 -10.24 15.48 9.41
CA ALA A 126 -11.41 14.62 9.29
C ALA A 126 -11.02 13.13 9.30
N CYS A 127 -11.78 12.28 9.99
CA CYS A 127 -11.54 10.85 10.08
C CYS A 127 -12.52 10.05 9.22
N TRP A 128 -12.09 8.90 8.69
CA TRP A 128 -12.88 8.04 7.80
C TRP A 128 -14.32 7.78 8.22
N PRO A 129 -14.61 7.17 9.39
CA PRO A 129 -15.97 6.81 9.76
C PRO A 129 -16.90 8.01 9.99
N ASP A 130 -16.33 9.19 10.30
CA ASP A 130 -17.10 10.40 10.61
C ASP A 130 -17.31 11.31 9.39
N ALA A 131 -16.38 11.26 8.44
CA ALA A 131 -16.37 12.15 7.29
C ALA A 131 -17.00 11.53 6.03
N VAL A 132 -17.10 10.20 5.98
CA VAL A 132 -17.54 9.45 4.81
C VAL A 132 -18.61 8.43 5.21
N GLU A 133 -19.82 8.62 4.70
CA GLU A 133 -20.88 7.63 4.77
C GLU A 133 -20.72 6.66 3.59
N ARG A 134 -20.78 5.34 3.86
CA ARG A 134 -20.64 4.29 2.82
C ARG A 134 -21.94 3.56 2.57
N ASP A 135 -22.23 3.30 1.30
CA ASP A 135 -23.29 2.39 0.84
C ASP A 135 -22.73 1.53 -0.31
N GLY A 136 -22.24 0.33 0.03
CA GLY A 136 -21.49 -0.51 -0.89
C GLY A 136 -20.25 0.21 -1.45
N ALA A 137 -20.21 0.41 -2.76
CA ALA A 137 -19.17 1.16 -3.45
C ALA A 137 -19.50 2.66 -3.63
N THR A 138 -20.57 3.17 -3.02
CA THR A 138 -20.88 4.60 -3.04
C THR A 138 -20.37 5.27 -1.77
N LEU A 139 -19.60 6.35 -1.92
CA LEU A 139 -19.14 7.19 -0.82
C LEU A 139 -19.88 8.52 -0.82
N ARG A 140 -20.38 8.94 0.34
CA ARG A 140 -21.08 10.21 0.54
C ARG A 140 -20.35 11.07 1.54
N THR A 141 -20.20 12.35 1.23
CA THR A 141 -19.52 13.33 2.08
C THR A 141 -20.34 14.61 2.17
N HIS A 142 -20.15 15.36 3.25
CA HIS A 142 -20.80 16.67 3.48
C HIS A 142 -19.87 17.86 3.22
N ARG A 143 -18.61 17.58 2.89
CA ARG A 143 -17.56 18.55 2.55
C ARG A 143 -16.50 17.87 1.68
N ALA A 144 -15.56 18.68 1.19
CA ALA A 144 -14.38 18.17 0.52
C ALA A 144 -13.56 17.29 1.48
N VAL A 145 -13.11 16.14 0.98
CA VAL A 145 -12.21 15.23 1.70
C VAL A 145 -11.09 14.79 0.78
N GLN A 146 -9.88 14.67 1.33
CA GLN A 146 -8.71 14.23 0.57
C GLN A 146 -8.43 12.77 0.94
N LEU A 147 -8.74 11.85 0.01
CA LEU A 147 -8.51 10.42 0.19
C LEU A 147 -7.17 10.00 -0.40
N ASP A 148 -6.56 9.00 0.22
CA ASP A 148 -5.42 8.24 -0.27
C ASP A 148 -5.65 6.76 0.06
N PHE A 149 -5.71 5.93 -0.97
CA PHE A 149 -5.92 4.49 -0.83
C PHE A 149 -4.61 3.69 -0.99
N GLY A 150 -3.45 4.34 -0.98
CA GLY A 150 -2.15 3.76 -1.27
C GLY A 150 -1.62 2.77 -0.25
N ALA A 151 -2.24 2.64 0.94
CA ALA A 151 -1.86 1.64 1.95
C ALA A 151 -2.40 0.23 1.66
N VAL A 152 -3.37 0.10 0.75
CA VAL A 152 -4.06 -1.17 0.40
C VAL A 152 -4.20 -1.33 -1.11
N GLY A 153 -4.17 -0.21 -1.84
CA GLY A 153 -4.63 -0.12 -3.21
C GLY A 153 -3.75 -0.87 -4.22
N ASN A 154 -2.47 -1.08 -3.93
CA ASN A 154 -1.60 -1.86 -4.81
C ASN A 154 -1.97 -3.34 -4.71
N GLY A 155 -2.00 -3.88 -3.49
CA GLY A 155 -2.38 -5.27 -3.25
C GLY A 155 -3.79 -5.57 -3.76
N PHE A 156 -4.71 -4.62 -3.64
CA PHE A 156 -6.06 -4.77 -4.19
C PHE A 156 -6.08 -4.91 -5.71
N LEU A 157 -5.32 -4.08 -6.44
CA LEU A 157 -5.22 -4.22 -7.89
C LEU A 157 -4.56 -5.54 -8.30
N VAL A 158 -3.55 -6.00 -7.53
CA VAL A 158 -2.93 -7.31 -7.74
C VAL A 158 -3.96 -8.44 -7.64
N ASP A 159 -4.84 -8.41 -6.63
CA ASP A 159 -5.91 -9.40 -6.49
C ASP A 159 -6.92 -9.32 -7.65
N MET A 160 -7.29 -8.11 -8.09
CA MET A 160 -8.17 -7.95 -9.26
C MET A 160 -7.52 -8.52 -10.54
N ILE A 161 -6.22 -8.31 -10.74
CA ILE A 161 -5.49 -8.89 -11.88
C ILE A 161 -5.45 -10.42 -11.77
N SER A 162 -5.20 -10.97 -10.59
CA SER A 162 -5.24 -12.41 -10.32
C SER A 162 -6.59 -13.02 -10.70
N GLN A 163 -7.70 -12.42 -10.25
CA GLN A 163 -9.07 -12.84 -10.60
C GLN A 163 -9.33 -12.80 -12.13
N ARG A 164 -8.71 -11.84 -12.84
CA ARG A 164 -8.82 -11.73 -14.30
C ARG A 164 -8.05 -12.82 -15.04
N ILE A 165 -6.90 -13.25 -14.51
CA ILE A 165 -6.17 -14.41 -15.05
C ILE A 165 -7.06 -15.65 -14.92
N ASP A 166 -7.60 -15.89 -13.73
CA ASP A 166 -8.48 -17.04 -13.45
C ASP A 166 -9.70 -17.05 -14.40
N SER A 167 -10.35 -15.89 -14.58
CA SER A 167 -11.51 -15.76 -15.47
C SER A 167 -11.19 -16.06 -16.95
N LEU A 168 -9.99 -15.71 -17.42
CA LEU A 168 -9.58 -15.99 -18.80
C LEU A 168 -9.24 -17.47 -19.02
N ASP A 169 -8.62 -18.10 -18.03
CA ASP A 169 -8.30 -19.52 -18.07
C ASP A 169 -9.56 -20.39 -18.07
N ASP A 170 -10.58 -20.01 -17.28
CA ASP A 170 -11.88 -20.67 -17.28
C ASP A 170 -12.57 -20.54 -18.65
N ALA A 171 -12.58 -19.34 -19.25
CA ALA A 171 -13.16 -19.12 -20.57
C ALA A 171 -12.43 -19.90 -21.69
N ALA A 172 -11.10 -20.04 -21.58
CA ALA A 172 -10.32 -20.84 -22.52
C ALA A 172 -10.63 -22.34 -22.38
N SER A 173 -10.78 -22.83 -21.15
CA SER A 173 -11.16 -24.21 -20.82
C SER A 173 -12.56 -24.56 -21.33
N GLU A 174 -13.54 -23.67 -21.19
CA GLU A 174 -14.90 -23.89 -21.71
C GLU A 174 -14.94 -23.94 -23.25
N SER A 175 -14.09 -23.17 -23.93
CA SER A 175 -14.03 -23.15 -25.40
C SER A 175 -13.47 -24.45 -26.01
N THR A 176 -12.70 -25.21 -25.23
CA THR A 176 -12.02 -26.45 -25.66
C THR A 176 -12.75 -27.73 -25.24
N ALA A 177 -13.66 -27.66 -24.25
CA ALA A 177 -14.44 -28.79 -23.78
C ALA A 177 -15.62 -29.15 -24.71
N SER A 178 -15.57 -30.33 -25.32
CA SER A 178 -16.71 -30.93 -26.03
C SER A 178 -17.87 -31.18 -25.04
N ARG A 179 -19.04 -30.60 -25.33
CA ARG A 179 -20.25 -30.58 -24.49
C ARG A 179 -20.69 -31.99 -24.04
N THR A 180 -20.38 -32.36 -22.80
CA THR A 180 -21.17 -33.35 -22.03
C THR A 180 -21.42 -32.80 -20.62
N PRO A 181 -22.67 -32.52 -20.22
CA PRO A 181 -22.97 -32.00 -18.89
C PRO A 181 -23.05 -33.15 -17.88
N GLY A 182 -22.11 -33.19 -16.94
CA GLY A 182 -22.20 -33.94 -15.69
C GLY A 182 -22.39 -32.98 -14.51
N PRO A 183 -22.97 -33.41 -13.36
CA PRO A 183 -23.33 -32.51 -12.28
C PRO A 183 -22.07 -32.00 -11.56
N THR A 184 -21.84 -30.69 -11.59
CA THR A 184 -20.74 -30.00 -10.90
C THR A 184 -21.16 -29.61 -9.48
N LEU A 185 -20.55 -30.26 -8.49
CA LEU A 185 -20.58 -29.83 -7.09
C LEU A 185 -19.26 -29.11 -6.78
N GLY A 186 -19.30 -27.78 -6.67
CA GLY A 186 -18.38 -26.97 -5.86
C GLY A 186 -16.86 -27.01 -6.15
N SER A 187 -16.43 -27.21 -7.39
CA SER A 187 -14.99 -27.09 -7.74
C SER A 187 -14.63 -25.62 -7.95
N THR A 188 -13.96 -24.99 -6.99
CA THR A 188 -13.16 -23.78 -7.23
C THR A 188 -12.12 -24.12 -8.29
N SER A 189 -12.31 -23.67 -9.54
CA SER A 189 -11.33 -23.84 -10.61
C SER A 189 -10.02 -23.20 -10.17
N LYS A 190 -8.95 -24.00 -10.04
CA LYS A 190 -7.60 -23.47 -9.98
C LYS A 190 -7.24 -23.03 -11.40
N SER A 191 -6.74 -21.81 -11.56
CA SER A 191 -6.12 -21.38 -12.82
C SER A 191 -5.11 -22.44 -13.28
N GLU A 192 -5.15 -22.78 -14.57
CA GLU A 192 -4.17 -23.70 -15.17
C GLU A 192 -2.81 -23.00 -15.39
N SER A 193 -2.74 -21.69 -15.23
CA SER A 193 -1.54 -20.89 -15.42
C SER A 193 -0.82 -20.69 -14.09
N GLU A 194 0.48 -20.93 -14.04
CA GLU A 194 1.28 -20.50 -12.90
C GLU A 194 1.81 -19.10 -13.15
N TYR A 195 1.71 -18.23 -12.14
CA TYR A 195 2.12 -16.83 -12.26
C TYR A 195 2.63 -16.22 -10.97
N VAL A 196 3.39 -15.14 -11.12
CA VAL A 196 3.73 -14.18 -10.07
C VAL A 196 3.39 -12.79 -10.58
N ILE A 197 2.59 -12.05 -9.81
CA ILE A 197 2.31 -10.62 -10.02
C ILE A 197 3.09 -9.85 -8.96
N ASP A 198 3.86 -8.84 -9.37
CA ASP A 198 4.59 -7.90 -8.51
C ASP A 198 4.17 -6.46 -8.84
N ALA A 199 3.57 -5.78 -7.87
CA ALA A 199 3.25 -4.37 -7.94
C ALA A 199 4.09 -3.56 -6.93
N GLY A 200 5.40 -3.46 -7.18
CA GLY A 200 6.29 -2.63 -6.36
C GLY A 200 6.66 -3.23 -5.01
N GLY A 201 6.66 -4.56 -4.90
CA GLY A 201 6.87 -5.30 -3.64
C GLY A 201 5.61 -5.96 -3.09
N ASP A 202 4.44 -5.67 -3.69
CA ASP A 202 3.16 -6.31 -3.38
C ASP A 202 2.93 -7.49 -4.33
N LEU A 203 3.09 -8.69 -3.79
CA LEU A 203 3.21 -9.91 -4.58
C LEU A 203 2.01 -10.84 -4.40
N ARG A 204 1.49 -11.34 -5.52
CA ARG A 204 0.65 -12.55 -5.57
C ARG A 204 1.40 -13.65 -6.30
N ILE A 205 1.61 -14.76 -5.61
CA ILE A 205 2.34 -15.93 -6.11
C ILE A 205 1.34 -17.06 -6.26
N HIS A 206 1.07 -17.50 -7.48
CA HIS A 206 0.23 -18.65 -7.79
C HIS A 206 1.06 -19.70 -8.53
N THR A 207 1.78 -20.52 -7.78
CA THR A 207 2.71 -21.52 -8.32
C THR A 207 2.64 -22.80 -7.48
N SER A 208 2.83 -23.96 -8.12
CA SER A 208 2.88 -25.26 -7.41
C SER A 208 4.19 -25.50 -6.69
N GLN A 209 5.27 -24.84 -7.10
CA GLN A 209 6.60 -24.93 -6.49
C GLN A 209 6.99 -23.60 -5.84
N PRO A 210 7.63 -23.62 -4.66
CA PRO A 210 7.99 -22.38 -3.97
C PRO A 210 8.91 -21.47 -4.79
N GLN A 211 8.55 -20.19 -4.83
CA GLN A 211 9.37 -19.11 -5.36
C GLN A 211 10.22 -18.52 -4.24
N SER A 212 11.48 -18.23 -4.53
CA SER A 212 12.38 -17.54 -3.60
C SER A 212 12.25 -16.04 -3.80
N ILE A 213 11.71 -15.34 -2.81
CA ILE A 213 11.51 -13.90 -2.80
C ILE A 213 12.54 -13.24 -1.90
N ALA A 214 13.23 -12.22 -2.40
CA ALA A 214 14.15 -11.42 -1.62
C ALA A 214 13.40 -10.46 -0.68
N LEU A 215 13.84 -10.35 0.57
CA LEU A 215 13.41 -9.29 1.48
C LEU A 215 14.37 -8.11 1.30
N GLU A 216 13.93 -7.07 0.61
CA GLU A 216 14.74 -5.89 0.24
C GLU A 216 15.34 -5.18 1.47
N ASP A 217 16.57 -4.69 1.39
CA ASP A 217 17.14 -3.81 2.41
C ASP A 217 16.55 -2.40 2.28
N PRO A 218 15.83 -1.86 3.29
CA PRO A 218 15.26 -0.51 3.20
C PRO A 218 16.32 0.60 3.10
N SER A 219 17.60 0.30 3.38
CA SER A 219 18.71 1.24 3.22
C SER A 219 19.45 1.11 1.88
N ASP A 220 19.24 0.01 1.13
CA ASP A 220 19.89 -0.27 -0.15
C ASP A 220 19.03 -1.24 -0.98
N THR A 221 18.22 -0.70 -1.87
CA THR A 221 17.27 -1.49 -2.69
C THR A 221 17.95 -2.46 -3.67
N SER A 222 19.28 -2.43 -3.79
CA SER A 222 20.05 -3.41 -4.57
C SER A 222 20.39 -4.69 -3.77
N LYS A 223 20.10 -4.70 -2.47
CA LYS A 223 20.43 -5.79 -1.55
C LYS A 223 19.19 -6.43 -0.96
N ALA A 224 19.37 -7.68 -0.56
CA ALA A 224 18.42 -8.40 0.26
C ALA A 224 19.00 -8.58 1.67
N ILE A 225 18.16 -8.42 2.68
CA ILE A 225 18.47 -8.75 4.08
C ILE A 225 17.94 -10.13 4.48
N GLY A 226 17.26 -10.82 3.57
CA GLY A 226 16.67 -12.12 3.82
C GLY A 226 15.98 -12.68 2.59
N THR A 227 15.38 -13.85 2.77
CA THR A 227 14.60 -14.53 1.72
C THR A 227 13.37 -15.20 2.30
N ALA A 228 12.24 -15.13 1.60
CA ALA A 228 11.05 -15.93 1.84
C ALA A 228 10.88 -16.99 0.73
N SER A 229 10.37 -18.16 1.07
CA SER A 229 10.07 -19.24 0.12
C SER A 229 8.57 -19.51 0.13
N LEU A 230 7.90 -19.21 -0.98
CA LEU A 230 6.45 -19.07 -1.04
C LEU A 230 5.84 -19.81 -2.23
N CYS A 231 4.79 -20.59 -2.00
CA CYS A 231 3.94 -21.16 -3.03
C CYS A 231 2.47 -20.85 -2.68
N ASP A 232 1.69 -20.43 -3.67
CA ASP A 232 0.28 -20.05 -3.49
C ASP A 232 0.08 -19.15 -2.26
N ALA A 233 0.54 -17.91 -2.36
CA ALA A 233 0.57 -16.96 -1.24
C ALA A 233 0.59 -15.51 -1.74
N SER A 234 0.25 -14.59 -0.85
CA SER A 234 0.51 -13.17 -1.04
C SER A 234 1.60 -12.71 -0.08
N LEU A 235 2.52 -11.88 -0.55
CA LEU A 235 3.56 -11.25 0.26
C LEU A 235 3.63 -9.76 -0.10
N CYS A 236 3.34 -8.89 0.85
CA CYS A 236 3.46 -7.44 0.68
C CYS A 236 4.51 -6.86 1.60
N ALA A 237 5.12 -5.76 1.16
CA ALA A 237 6.20 -5.10 1.87
C ALA A 237 5.97 -3.60 1.94
N SER A 238 6.22 -3.00 3.10
CA SER A 238 6.15 -1.55 3.27
C SER A 238 7.48 -1.03 3.79
N ALA A 239 8.00 0.04 3.17
CA ALA A 239 9.22 0.73 3.59
C ALA A 239 9.24 2.19 3.11
N PRO A 240 9.93 3.10 3.82
CA PRO A 240 10.16 4.47 3.35
C PRO A 240 11.06 4.58 2.12
N SER A 241 11.80 3.52 1.77
CA SER A 241 12.92 3.53 0.80
C SER A 241 12.56 4.08 -0.58
N ARG A 242 11.35 3.81 -1.08
CA ARG A 242 10.93 4.17 -2.45
C ARG A 242 10.18 5.50 -2.54
N ARG A 243 9.64 6.00 -1.42
CA ARG A 243 8.79 7.20 -1.37
C ARG A 243 9.14 8.04 -0.15
N HIS A 244 10.25 8.78 -0.29
CA HIS A 244 10.76 9.77 0.66
C HIS A 244 11.24 11.02 -0.07
N TRP A 245 11.22 12.17 0.61
CA TRP A 245 11.61 13.46 0.03
C TRP A 245 12.16 14.39 1.11
N PHE A 246 12.84 15.46 0.68
CA PHE A 246 13.35 16.50 1.58
C PHE A 246 12.49 17.75 1.46
N VAL A 247 12.09 18.29 2.62
CA VAL A 247 11.36 19.56 2.72
C VAL A 247 12.16 20.55 3.55
N LYS A 248 11.99 21.85 3.31
CA LYS A 248 12.53 22.89 4.20
C LYS A 248 11.77 22.87 5.53
N ASP A 249 12.48 22.94 6.65
CA ASP A 249 11.86 23.13 7.96
C ASP A 249 11.20 24.52 8.00
N PRO A 250 9.87 24.61 8.16
CA PRO A 250 9.17 25.89 8.24
C PRO A 250 9.38 26.55 9.61
N ARG A 251 9.90 25.81 10.61
CA ARG A 251 10.18 26.36 11.93
C ARG A 251 11.46 27.20 11.88
N PRO A 252 11.49 28.35 12.57
CA PRO A 252 12.69 29.18 12.61
C PRO A 252 13.85 28.41 13.27
N SER A 253 15.03 28.47 12.65
CA SER A 253 16.26 27.88 13.18
C SER A 253 16.52 28.46 14.59
N GLN A 254 16.40 27.63 15.64
CA GLN A 254 16.78 28.05 16.98
C GLN A 254 18.31 28.11 17.08
N ILE A 255 18.91 29.21 16.61
CA ILE A 255 20.24 29.58 17.06
C ILE A 255 20.06 30.14 18.47
N GLN A 256 20.43 29.35 19.46
CA GLN A 256 20.56 29.80 20.84
C GLN A 256 21.74 30.78 20.90
N GLU A 257 21.47 32.08 20.83
CA GLU A 257 22.46 33.08 21.26
C GLU A 257 22.65 32.91 22.77
N THR A 258 23.66 32.14 23.17
CA THR A 258 24.24 32.28 24.51
C THR A 258 24.86 33.67 24.60
N ALA A 259 24.07 34.63 25.08
CA ALA A 259 24.56 35.96 25.39
C ALA A 259 25.55 35.88 26.56
N GLN A 260 26.83 35.79 26.22
CA GLN A 260 27.92 36.24 27.10
C GLN A 260 28.63 37.40 26.41
N ASP A 261 28.66 38.53 27.12
CA ASP A 261 29.39 39.77 26.84
C ASP A 261 28.97 40.62 25.63
N GLY A 262 27.92 41.42 25.83
CA GLY A 262 28.08 42.87 26.01
C GLY A 262 28.77 43.73 24.93
N ARG A 263 28.93 43.29 23.68
CA ARG A 263 29.40 44.16 22.58
C ARG A 263 28.56 43.98 21.32
N GLN A 264 27.90 45.07 20.89
CA GLN A 264 27.23 45.15 19.59
C GLN A 264 28.25 45.07 18.44
N PRO A 265 28.06 44.20 17.44
CA PRO A 265 28.74 44.32 16.17
C PRO A 265 27.89 45.17 15.21
N GLN A 266 28.46 46.29 14.75
CA GLN A 266 28.02 46.93 13.51
C GLN A 266 28.65 46.16 12.35
N GLY A 267 27.81 45.57 11.49
CA GLY A 267 28.25 44.90 10.27
C GLY A 267 27.07 44.57 9.37
N HIS A 268 27.04 45.19 8.19
CA HIS A 268 26.13 44.83 7.11
C HIS A 268 26.57 43.47 6.54
N GLY A 269 25.80 42.42 6.83
CA GLY A 269 25.91 41.11 6.21
C GLY A 269 24.60 40.38 6.41
N GLY A 270 23.76 40.32 5.38
CA GLY A 270 22.58 39.46 5.38
C GLY A 270 23.04 38.01 5.51
N MET A 271 22.97 37.46 6.72
CA MET A 271 23.16 36.03 6.94
C MET A 271 21.99 35.34 6.28
N ALA A 272 22.24 34.70 5.14
CA ALA A 272 21.29 33.78 4.54
C ALA A 272 21.02 32.68 5.57
N HIS A 273 19.78 32.62 6.06
CA HIS A 273 19.32 31.50 6.88
C HIS A 273 19.43 30.23 6.01
N GLU A 274 20.37 29.34 6.32
CA GLU A 274 20.33 27.98 5.78
C GLU A 274 19.09 27.29 6.35
N SER A 275 18.06 27.15 5.52
CA SER A 275 16.87 26.37 5.88
C SER A 275 17.29 24.93 6.07
N GLN A 276 17.14 24.41 7.29
CA GLN A 276 17.40 23.00 7.58
C GLN A 276 16.43 22.14 6.76
N LEU A 277 16.94 21.14 6.04
CA LEU A 277 16.10 20.17 5.33
C LEU A 277 15.72 19.04 6.29
N ILE A 278 14.47 18.60 6.23
CA ILE A 278 13.96 17.44 6.98
C ILE A 278 13.59 16.34 5.98
N LEU A 279 14.00 15.10 6.28
CA LEU A 279 13.58 13.91 5.54
C LEU A 279 12.15 13.51 5.93
N MET A 280 11.25 13.48 4.94
CA MET A 280 9.88 13.01 5.01
C MET A 280 9.70 11.70 4.25
N HIS A 281 8.68 10.92 4.62
CA HIS A 281 8.19 9.79 3.84
C HIS A 281 6.68 9.63 4.00
N HIS A 282 6.07 8.86 3.12
CA HIS A 282 4.63 8.70 2.99
C HIS A 282 3.96 7.82 4.06
N LEU A 283 4.71 7.02 4.81
CA LEU A 283 4.18 6.19 5.91
C LEU A 283 3.99 7.04 7.18
N LEU A 284 2.76 7.54 7.38
CA LEU A 284 2.40 8.42 8.50
C LEU A 284 1.56 7.67 9.55
N ASN A 285 1.69 8.07 10.82
CA ASN A 285 0.67 7.76 11.82
C ASN A 285 -0.51 8.73 11.64
N ALA A 286 -1.67 8.25 11.24
CA ALA A 286 -2.81 9.13 10.95
C ALA A 286 -3.37 9.84 12.21
N ILE A 287 -3.03 9.39 13.41
CA ILE A 287 -3.42 10.04 14.67
C ILE A 287 -2.78 11.42 14.79
N ASP A 288 -1.45 11.50 14.64
CA ASP A 288 -0.67 12.75 14.78
C ASP A 288 -0.23 13.36 13.42
N GLY A 289 -0.41 12.60 12.33
CA GLY A 289 -0.07 12.98 10.96
C GLY A 289 1.42 13.12 10.72
N THR A 290 2.26 12.46 11.52
CA THR A 290 3.72 12.50 11.43
C THR A 290 4.30 11.23 10.82
N PRO A 291 5.47 11.30 10.13
CA PRO A 291 6.15 10.11 9.62
C PRO A 291 6.65 9.19 10.73
N VAL A 292 6.35 7.89 10.62
CA VAL A 292 6.84 6.85 11.54
C VAL A 292 8.34 6.62 11.35
N ARG A 293 9.13 6.66 12.42
CA ARG A 293 10.61 6.54 12.32
C ARG A 293 11.21 5.31 13.01
N ASP A 294 10.41 4.55 13.74
CA ASP A 294 10.90 3.43 14.56
C ASP A 294 10.93 2.11 13.78
N ILE A 295 10.21 2.02 12.67
CA ILE A 295 10.15 0.86 11.78
C ILE A 295 10.84 1.21 10.45
N ALA A 296 11.76 0.37 10.01
CA ALA A 296 12.47 0.54 8.74
C ALA A 296 11.78 -0.20 7.58
N ALA A 297 11.24 -1.40 7.85
CA ALA A 297 10.50 -2.19 6.88
C ALA A 297 9.59 -3.22 7.57
N SER A 298 8.53 -3.61 6.88
CA SER A 298 7.65 -4.72 7.27
C SER A 298 7.35 -5.61 6.07
N TRP A 299 7.10 -6.89 6.33
CA TRP A 299 6.64 -7.88 5.37
C TRP A 299 5.47 -8.65 5.96
N VAL A 300 4.42 -8.85 5.17
CA VAL A 300 3.24 -9.61 5.58
C VAL A 300 2.94 -10.68 4.56
N CYS A 301 2.77 -11.92 5.04
CA CYS A 301 2.48 -13.09 4.25
C CYS A 301 1.12 -13.68 4.61
N LEU A 302 0.30 -13.95 3.59
CA LEU A 302 -0.93 -14.73 3.68
C LEU A 302 -0.79 -15.96 2.76
N ALA A 303 -0.65 -17.16 3.32
CA ALA A 303 -0.43 -18.40 2.56
C ALA A 303 -1.72 -19.19 2.33
N THR A 304 -2.21 -19.30 1.10
CA THR A 304 -3.51 -19.94 0.81
C THR A 304 -3.55 -21.44 1.09
N ALA A 305 -2.39 -22.09 1.28
CA ALA A 305 -2.27 -23.50 1.66
C ALA A 305 -2.58 -23.82 3.13
N SER A 306 -2.68 -22.81 4.02
CA SER A 306 -3.22 -23.04 5.36
C SER A 306 -4.71 -23.27 5.24
N ALA A 307 -5.25 -24.34 5.84
CA ALA A 307 -6.69 -24.63 5.89
C ALA A 307 -7.56 -23.49 6.46
N ARG A 308 -6.94 -22.38 6.89
CA ARG A 308 -7.54 -21.13 7.37
C ARG A 308 -7.81 -20.07 6.27
N LEU A 309 -7.30 -20.26 5.05
CA LEU A 309 -7.37 -19.27 3.96
C LEU A 309 -8.31 -19.68 2.80
N HIS A 310 -8.95 -20.85 2.87
CA HIS A 310 -10.11 -21.12 2.01
C HIS A 310 -11.22 -20.10 2.34
N GLY A 311 -11.34 -19.05 1.53
CA GLY A 311 -12.42 -18.06 1.62
C GLY A 311 -12.03 -16.65 2.09
N ILE A 312 -10.75 -16.26 2.09
CA ILE A 312 -10.39 -14.83 2.25
C ILE A 312 -10.36 -14.18 0.87
N ASP A 313 -11.29 -13.25 0.65
CA ASP A 313 -11.31 -12.41 -0.54
C ASP A 313 -10.18 -11.36 -0.43
N HIS A 314 -9.49 -11.12 -1.55
CA HIS A 314 -8.41 -10.11 -1.69
C HIS A 314 -7.25 -10.28 -0.68
N PRO A 315 -6.54 -11.43 -0.68
CA PRO A 315 -5.45 -11.69 0.26
C PRO A 315 -4.26 -10.73 0.09
N THR A 316 -3.98 -10.25 -1.12
CA THR A 316 -2.86 -9.33 -1.35
C THR A 316 -3.19 -7.93 -0.85
N ALA A 317 -4.44 -7.48 -1.00
CA ALA A 317 -4.93 -6.24 -0.40
C ALA A 317 -4.80 -6.25 1.13
N TRP A 318 -5.19 -7.36 1.78
CA TRP A 318 -4.99 -7.51 3.22
C TRP A 318 -3.51 -7.47 3.60
N ALA A 319 -2.65 -8.16 2.84
CA ALA A 319 -1.22 -8.15 3.10
C ALA A 319 -0.62 -6.74 3.03
N ASP A 320 -0.96 -5.95 2.00
CA ASP A 320 -0.51 -4.56 1.76
C ASP A 320 -0.98 -3.62 2.90
N GLY A 321 -2.27 -3.71 3.23
CA GLY A 321 -2.86 -2.97 4.34
C GLY A 321 -2.21 -3.25 5.68
N ILE A 322 -1.95 -4.52 5.97
CA ILE A 322 -1.33 -4.94 7.22
C ILE A 322 0.15 -4.58 7.24
N SER A 323 0.89 -4.69 6.12
CA SER A 323 2.31 -4.29 6.09
C SER A 323 2.44 -2.80 6.39
N THR A 324 1.53 -1.97 5.87
CA THR A 324 1.46 -0.55 6.24
C THR A 324 1.08 -0.37 7.71
N ALA A 325 0.07 -1.10 8.22
CA ALA A 325 -0.38 -1.01 9.61
C ALA A 325 0.70 -1.38 10.65
N LEU A 326 1.63 -2.27 10.30
CA LEU A 326 2.74 -2.66 11.18
C LEU A 326 3.72 -1.52 11.48
N PHE A 327 3.68 -0.40 10.74
CA PHE A 327 4.42 0.81 11.09
C PHE A 327 3.82 1.54 12.30
N VAL A 328 2.52 1.39 12.54
CA VAL A 328 1.78 2.20 13.52
C VAL A 328 1.16 1.37 14.64
N THR A 329 1.20 0.04 14.55
CA THR A 329 0.56 -0.86 15.51
C THR A 329 1.41 -2.11 15.72
N ASP A 330 1.55 -2.51 16.98
CA ASP A 330 2.26 -3.73 17.36
C ASP A 330 1.70 -4.97 16.64
N PRO A 331 2.56 -5.88 16.12
CA PRO A 331 2.11 -7.08 15.41
C PRO A 331 1.12 -7.96 16.20
N GLY A 332 1.33 -8.12 17.51
CA GLY A 332 0.47 -8.94 18.37
C GLY A 332 -0.90 -8.33 18.60
N ILE A 333 -0.96 -7.01 18.80
CA ILE A 333 -2.22 -6.26 18.88
C ILE A 333 -2.98 -6.36 17.57
N LEU A 334 -2.30 -6.15 16.43
CA LEU A 334 -2.92 -6.19 15.11
C LEU A 334 -3.47 -7.58 14.78
N ALA A 335 -2.70 -8.63 15.05
CA ALA A 335 -3.13 -10.03 14.88
C ALA A 335 -4.35 -10.37 15.76
N SER A 336 -4.40 -9.87 17.00
CA SER A 336 -5.55 -10.05 17.88
C SER A 336 -6.80 -9.34 17.33
N ASN A 337 -6.65 -8.08 16.94
CA ASN A 337 -7.77 -7.24 16.48
C ASN A 337 -8.33 -7.68 15.13
N LEU A 338 -7.50 -8.22 14.24
CA LEU A 338 -7.91 -8.72 12.93
C LEU A 338 -8.27 -10.22 12.92
N SER A 339 -8.25 -10.91 14.06
CA SER A 339 -8.45 -12.37 14.12
C SER A 339 -9.75 -12.90 13.51
N GLN A 340 -10.80 -12.05 13.43
CA GLN A 340 -12.06 -12.39 12.76
C GLN A 340 -12.09 -12.04 11.26
N ASN A 341 -11.16 -11.21 10.80
CA ASN A 341 -11.03 -10.78 9.43
C ASN A 341 -10.02 -11.64 8.66
N VAL A 342 -8.83 -11.79 9.22
CA VAL A 342 -7.68 -12.39 8.54
C VAL A 342 -6.61 -12.86 9.53
N THR A 343 -5.99 -13.99 9.23
CA THR A 343 -4.77 -14.45 9.91
C THR A 343 -3.58 -14.25 8.99
N PHE A 344 -2.50 -13.70 9.52
CA PHE A 344 -1.31 -13.39 8.76
C PHE A 344 -0.05 -13.76 9.53
N ASP A 345 1.03 -13.99 8.78
CA ASP A 345 2.39 -14.05 9.31
C ASP A 345 3.13 -12.78 8.88
N CYS A 346 4.01 -12.27 9.73
CA CYS A 346 4.77 -11.07 9.42
C CYS A 346 6.23 -11.15 9.85
N ALA A 347 7.03 -10.28 9.26
CA ALA A 347 8.37 -9.93 9.72
C ALA A 347 8.52 -8.40 9.73
N VAL A 348 9.26 -7.87 10.70
CA VAL A 348 9.46 -6.43 10.88
C VAL A 348 10.94 -6.18 11.15
N LEU A 349 11.49 -5.15 10.51
CA LEU A 349 12.81 -4.61 10.77
C LEU A 349 12.64 -3.22 11.39
N ASP A 350 13.16 -3.02 12.59
CA ASP A 350 13.15 -1.70 13.23
C ASP A 350 14.26 -0.78 12.67
N SER A 351 14.22 0.50 13.05
CA SER A 351 15.22 1.50 12.64
C SER A 351 16.62 1.25 13.24
N HIS A 352 16.71 0.39 14.25
CA HIS A 352 17.96 -0.09 14.85
C HIS A 352 18.49 -1.38 14.20
N ARG A 353 17.87 -1.83 13.09
CA ARG A 353 18.21 -3.04 12.35
C ARG A 353 17.99 -4.33 13.16
N GLN A 354 17.16 -4.29 14.19
CA GLN A 354 16.68 -5.49 14.88
C GLN A 354 15.49 -6.04 14.11
N ALA A 355 15.51 -7.34 13.88
CA ALA A 355 14.50 -8.01 13.07
C ALA A 355 13.71 -8.98 13.94
N GLY A 356 12.38 -8.90 13.84
CA GLY A 356 11.45 -9.84 14.45
C GLY A 356 10.61 -10.52 13.39
N MET A 357 10.22 -11.77 13.62
CA MET A 357 9.27 -12.47 12.75
C MET A 357 8.31 -13.32 13.58
N SER A 358 7.08 -13.43 13.10
CA SER A 358 6.10 -14.38 13.59
C SER A 358 6.59 -15.83 13.41
N ALA A 359 6.06 -16.75 14.23
CA ALA A 359 6.57 -18.12 14.31
C ALA A 359 6.46 -18.92 13.00
N HIS A 360 5.52 -18.57 12.12
CA HIS A 360 5.29 -19.27 10.85
C HIS A 360 5.62 -18.41 9.63
N PHE A 361 6.29 -17.27 9.82
CA PHE A 361 6.76 -16.49 8.69
C PHE A 361 7.66 -17.35 7.78
N PRO A 362 7.35 -17.46 6.47
CA PRO A 362 7.98 -18.43 5.57
C PRO A 362 9.33 -17.92 5.02
N GLY A 363 10.11 -17.23 5.85
CA GLY A 363 11.36 -16.61 5.46
C GLY A 363 12.35 -16.50 6.60
N ARG A 364 13.55 -16.04 6.27
CA ARG A 364 14.64 -15.82 7.22
C ARG A 364 15.42 -14.56 6.87
N PHE A 365 15.91 -13.87 7.88
CA PHE A 365 16.91 -12.83 7.73
C PHE A 365 18.31 -13.44 7.63
N PHE A 366 19.18 -12.78 6.86
CA PHE A 366 20.60 -13.09 6.85
C PHE A 366 21.23 -12.56 8.14
N THR A 367 21.89 -13.43 8.88
CA THR A 367 22.75 -13.02 9.98
C THR A 367 24.15 -12.78 9.43
N HIS A 368 24.77 -11.65 9.79
CA HIS A 368 26.21 -11.50 9.61
C HIS A 368 26.91 -12.54 10.50
N GLU A 369 27.64 -13.48 9.91
CA GLU A 369 28.67 -14.26 10.61
C GLU A 369 29.94 -13.44 10.81
#